data_AF-A0A0C9U9A6-F1
#
_entry.id   AF-A0A0C9U9A6-F1
#
_cell.length_a   1.000
_cell.length_b   1.000
_cell.length_c   1.000
_cell.angle_alpha   90.00
_cell.angle_beta   90.00
_cell.angle_gamma   90.00
#
_symmetry.space_group_name_H-M   'P 1'
#
loop_
_entity.id
_entity.type
_entity.pdbx_description
1 polymer ?
#
loop_
_entity_poly.entity_id
_entity_poly.type
_entity_poly.pdbx_seq_one_letter_code
_entity_poly.pdbx_strand_id
1 'polypeptide(L)'
;MIQLQKKIVWAVLMSVGPHEEWSGDGHNKLATLGFPIDGIHDKWSGKWLGIWVVPNNQLSDVVAYLWLCIIEEYGGMSIQLTMECGSETTEIYDIVHALWELFDLGLPTDNIPVHNLLRSVHNVAIE
;
A
#
# COMPACT_ATOMS: atom_id res chain seq x y z
N MET A 1 -3.45 23.47 26.87
CA MET A 1 -4.07 22.14 26.83
C MET A 1 -2.96 21.14 26.52
N ILE A 2 -2.70 20.18 27.40
CA ILE A 2 -1.67 19.15 27.18
C ILE A 2 -2.35 18.01 26.43
N GLN A 3 -2.00 17.80 25.16
CA GLN A 3 -2.46 16.66 24.38
C GLN A 3 -1.79 15.39 24.95
N LEU A 4 -2.54 14.56 25.67
CA LEU A 4 -2.04 13.25 26.09
C LEU A 4 -1.76 12.42 24.84
N GLN A 5 -0.49 12.10 24.57
CA GLN A 5 -0.13 11.17 23.50
C GLN A 5 -0.74 9.80 23.82
N LYS A 6 -1.66 9.34 22.96
CA LYS A 6 -2.15 7.96 22.99
C LYS A 6 -0.96 7.03 22.79
N LYS A 7 -0.76 6.10 23.71
CA LYS A 7 0.25 5.04 23.61
C LYS A 7 -0.08 4.17 22.39
N ILE A 8 0.84 4.09 21.44
CA ILE A 8 0.72 3.20 20.27
C ILE A 8 0.90 1.77 20.78
N VAL A 9 -0.05 0.90 20.44
CA VAL A 9 0.02 -0.54 20.74
C VAL A 9 0.50 -1.23 19.47
N TRP A 10 1.65 -1.86 19.55
CA TRP A 10 2.20 -2.65 18.45
C TRP A 10 1.36 -3.92 18.27
N ALA A 11 0.94 -4.17 17.03
CA ALA A 11 0.23 -5.39 16.65
C ALA A 11 1.15 -6.28 15.81
N VAL A 12 0.93 -7.60 15.88
CA VAL A 12 1.60 -8.56 15.00
C VAL A 12 1.02 -8.41 13.60
N LEU A 13 1.88 -8.31 12.58
CA LEU A 13 1.46 -8.37 11.18
C LEU A 13 0.91 -9.78 10.91
N MET A 14 -0.37 -9.85 10.56
CA MET A 14 -1.07 -11.08 10.23
C MET A 14 -1.56 -10.98 8.79
N SER A 15 -1.37 -12.05 8.02
CA SER A 15 -1.92 -12.22 6.66
C SER A 15 -2.22 -13.71 6.46
N VAL A 16 -3.26 -14.03 5.69
CA VAL A 16 -3.76 -15.41 5.55
C VAL A 16 -2.89 -16.24 4.59
N GLY A 17 -2.22 -15.59 3.64
CA GLY A 17 -1.40 -16.25 2.63
C GLY A 17 -0.73 -15.28 1.67
N PRO A 18 0.12 -15.78 0.74
CA PRO A 18 0.71 -14.96 -0.31
C PRO A 18 -0.36 -14.22 -1.12
N HIS A 19 -0.10 -12.97 -1.44
CA HIS A 19 -0.98 -12.08 -2.22
C HIS A 19 -2.35 -11.80 -1.58
N GLU A 20 -2.53 -12.11 -0.30
CA GLU A 20 -3.71 -11.68 0.42
C GLU A 20 -3.68 -10.17 0.68
N GLU A 21 -2.58 -9.63 1.18
CA GLU A 21 -2.40 -8.19 1.40
C GLU A 21 -1.06 -7.72 0.86
N TRP A 22 -1.10 -6.69 0.00
CA TRP A 22 0.08 -5.94 -0.40
C TRP A 22 0.10 -4.61 0.35
N SER A 23 1.27 -4.23 0.82
CA SER A 23 1.49 -2.95 1.48
C SER A 23 2.41 -2.09 0.63
N GLY A 24 2.03 -0.83 0.35
CA GLY A 24 2.90 0.15 -0.30
C GLY A 24 3.07 1.47 0.47
N ASP A 25 4.22 2.13 0.26
CA ASP A 25 4.60 3.40 0.90
C ASP A 25 5.72 4.13 0.14
N GLY A 26 5.68 5.46 0.25
CA GLY A 26 6.69 6.37 -0.25
C GLY A 26 7.71 6.73 0.83
N HIS A 27 8.99 6.43 0.59
CA HIS A 27 10.07 6.76 1.51
C HIS A 27 10.90 7.97 1.06
N ASN A 28 10.97 8.97 1.95
CA ASN A 28 11.68 10.24 1.71
C ASN A 28 13.05 10.36 2.38
N LYS A 29 13.57 9.29 3.00
CA LYS A 29 14.87 9.31 3.70
C LYS A 29 16.02 9.77 2.79
N LEU A 30 15.96 9.46 1.49
CA LEU A 30 16.96 9.85 0.49
C LEU A 30 16.47 10.95 -0.48
N ALA A 31 15.28 11.50 -0.27
CA ALA A 31 14.71 12.53 -1.15
C ALA A 31 15.58 13.79 -1.20
N THR A 32 16.26 14.14 -0.10
CA THR A 32 17.20 15.28 -0.05
C THR A 32 18.42 15.11 -0.96
N LEU A 33 18.74 13.88 -1.34
CA LEU A 33 19.78 13.54 -2.31
C LEU A 33 19.23 13.37 -3.73
N GLY A 34 17.92 13.59 -3.94
CA GLY A 34 17.25 13.41 -5.22
C GLY A 34 16.81 11.97 -5.49
N PHE A 35 16.73 11.12 -4.45
CA PHE A 35 16.30 9.72 -4.58
C PHE A 35 15.10 9.40 -3.68
N PRO A 36 13.91 9.98 -3.94
CA PRO A 36 12.67 9.46 -3.35
C PRO A 36 12.47 8.01 -3.77
N ILE A 37 11.96 7.19 -2.85
CA ILE A 37 11.69 5.78 -3.09
C ILE A 37 10.20 5.53 -2.94
N ASP A 38 9.67 4.64 -3.77
CA ASP A 38 8.35 4.03 -3.60
C ASP A 38 8.54 2.51 -3.62
N GLY A 39 7.83 1.79 -2.74
CA GLY A 39 7.98 0.36 -2.62
C GLY A 39 6.67 -0.32 -2.25
N ILE A 40 6.48 -1.53 -2.76
CA ILE A 40 5.34 -2.38 -2.48
C ILE A 40 5.87 -3.78 -2.14
N HIS A 41 5.36 -4.37 -1.06
CA HIS A 41 5.71 -5.74 -0.66
C HIS A 41 4.49 -6.56 -0.28
N ASP A 42 4.65 -7.87 -0.38
CA ASP A 42 3.68 -8.84 0.09
C ASP A 42 3.79 -8.97 1.62
N LYS A 43 2.66 -8.77 2.33
CA LYS A 43 2.64 -8.78 3.79
C LYS A 43 2.89 -10.16 4.39
N TRP A 44 2.43 -11.22 3.73
CA TRP A 44 2.57 -12.59 4.23
C TRP A 44 4.02 -13.08 4.18
N SER A 45 4.67 -12.92 3.02
CA SER A 45 6.05 -13.39 2.81
C SER A 45 7.11 -12.39 3.22
N GLY A 46 6.76 -11.10 3.34
CA GLY A 46 7.72 -10.01 3.46
C GLY A 46 8.53 -9.77 2.17
N LYS A 47 8.15 -10.40 1.06
CA LYS A 47 8.86 -10.25 -0.22
C LYS A 47 8.51 -8.89 -0.84
N TRP A 48 9.53 -8.12 -1.16
CA TRP A 48 9.40 -6.95 -2.04
C TRP A 48 8.89 -7.38 -3.41
N LEU A 49 7.73 -6.84 -3.78
CA LEU A 49 7.14 -7.02 -5.10
C LEU A 49 7.75 -6.02 -6.07
N GLY A 50 8.06 -4.82 -5.59
CA GLY A 50 8.96 -3.90 -6.26
C GLY A 50 9.40 -2.73 -5.38
N ILE A 51 10.55 -2.16 -5.71
CA ILE A 51 11.12 -0.95 -5.11
C ILE A 51 11.67 -0.10 -6.26
N TRP A 52 11.29 1.16 -6.30
CA TRP A 52 11.71 2.09 -7.34
C TRP A 52 12.22 3.38 -6.74
N VAL A 53 13.28 3.91 -7.34
CA VAL A 53 13.64 5.31 -7.17
C VAL A 53 12.83 6.10 -8.19
N VAL A 54 12.01 7.02 -7.70
CA VAL A 54 11.11 7.84 -8.53
C VAL A 54 11.46 9.31 -8.42
N PRO A 55 11.21 10.14 -9.46
CA PRO A 55 11.45 11.57 -9.39
C PRO A 55 10.63 12.26 -8.27
N ASN A 56 9.43 11.74 -8.00
CA ASN A 56 8.55 12.20 -6.93
C ASN A 56 7.59 11.08 -6.51
N ASN A 57 7.69 10.63 -5.25
CA ASN A 57 6.82 9.60 -4.66
C ASN A 57 5.54 10.17 -4.03
N GLN A 58 5.27 11.47 -4.20
CA GLN A 58 4.02 12.12 -3.77
C GLN A 58 3.03 12.32 -4.92
N LEU A 59 3.35 11.82 -6.13
CA LEU A 59 2.46 11.90 -7.28
C LEU A 59 1.62 10.63 -7.37
N SER A 60 0.29 10.79 -7.37
CA SER A 60 -0.65 9.67 -7.33
C SER A 60 -0.56 8.78 -8.57
N ASP A 61 -0.32 9.37 -9.73
CA ASP A 61 -0.19 8.69 -11.01
C ASP A 61 1.05 7.78 -11.05
N VAL A 62 2.16 8.23 -10.45
CA VAL A 62 3.38 7.43 -10.31
C VAL A 62 3.12 6.21 -9.45
N VAL A 63 2.51 6.38 -8.28
CA VAL A 63 2.21 5.26 -7.35
C VAL A 63 1.25 4.27 -7.99
N ALA A 64 0.17 4.76 -8.61
CA ALA A 64 -0.79 3.94 -9.33
C ALA A 64 -0.14 3.17 -10.50
N TYR A 65 0.74 3.82 -11.26
CA TYR A 65 1.48 3.18 -12.35
C TYR A 65 2.38 2.04 -11.86
N LEU A 66 3.14 2.26 -10.78
CA LEU A 66 4.01 1.23 -10.21
C LEU A 66 3.21 0.01 -9.73
N TRP A 67 2.05 0.24 -9.10
CA TRP A 67 1.15 -0.83 -8.72
C TRP A 67 0.60 -1.62 -9.93
N LEU A 68 0.23 -0.93 -11.01
CA LEU A 68 -0.20 -1.59 -12.26
C LEU A 68 0.92 -2.44 -12.89
N CYS A 69 2.17 -1.98 -12.81
CA CYS A 69 3.32 -2.79 -13.26
C CYS A 69 3.44 -4.10 -12.47
N ILE A 70 3.21 -4.07 -11.15
CA ILE A 70 3.22 -5.31 -10.34
C ILE A 70 2.07 -6.22 -10.77
N ILE A 71 0.87 -5.69 -11.01
CA ILE A 71 -0.25 -6.50 -11.48
C ILE A 71 0.08 -7.19 -12.80
N GLU A 72 0.67 -6.46 -13.74
CA GLU A 72 1.07 -7.02 -15.03
C GLU A 72 2.14 -8.11 -14.85
N GLU A 73 3.15 -7.87 -14.01
CA GLU A 73 4.24 -8.82 -13.75
C GLU A 73 3.75 -10.12 -13.09
N TYR A 74 2.87 -10.01 -12.09
CA TYR A 74 2.38 -11.16 -11.33
C TYR A 74 1.12 -11.80 -11.96
N GLY A 75 0.56 -11.19 -13.00
CA GLY A 75 -0.64 -11.66 -13.69
C GLY A 75 -1.91 -11.62 -12.83
N GLY A 76 -1.92 -10.77 -11.80
CA GLY A 76 -2.99 -10.70 -10.80
C GLY A 76 -2.71 -9.63 -9.75
N MET A 77 -3.74 -9.31 -8.96
CA MET A 77 -3.68 -8.30 -7.91
C MET A 77 -3.91 -8.93 -6.52
N SER A 78 -3.50 -8.23 -5.47
CA SER A 78 -3.83 -8.67 -4.10
C SER A 78 -5.31 -8.60 -3.79
N ILE A 79 -5.72 -9.36 -2.79
CA ILE A 79 -7.08 -9.25 -2.23
C ILE A 79 -7.22 -7.88 -1.55
N GLN A 80 -6.24 -7.47 -0.76
CA GLN A 80 -6.22 -6.17 -0.11
C GLN A 80 -4.99 -5.39 -0.53
N LEU A 81 -5.17 -4.09 -0.79
CA LEU A 81 -4.07 -3.14 -0.88
C LEU A 81 -4.11 -2.22 0.35
N THR A 82 -2.98 -2.12 1.03
CA THR A 82 -2.79 -1.25 2.18
C THR A 82 -1.77 -0.18 1.82
N MET A 83 -2.13 1.09 1.98
CA MET A 83 -1.26 2.23 1.68
C MET A 83 -1.37 3.29 2.77
N GLU A 84 -0.33 4.09 2.96
CA GLU A 84 -0.44 5.27 3.81
C GLU A 84 -1.47 6.26 3.24
N CYS A 85 -2.24 6.88 4.14
CA CYS A 85 -3.23 7.88 3.77
C CYS A 85 -2.56 9.23 3.47
N GLY A 86 -2.13 9.43 2.23
CA GLY A 86 -1.65 10.70 1.70
C GLY A 86 -2.45 11.17 0.48
N SER A 87 -2.11 12.34 -0.06
CA SER A 87 -2.77 12.88 -1.27
C SER A 87 -2.50 12.01 -2.51
N GLU A 88 -1.36 11.33 -2.52
CA GLU A 88 -0.90 10.40 -3.55
C GLU A 88 -1.78 9.14 -3.66
N THR A 89 -2.52 8.80 -2.62
CA THR A 89 -3.19 7.49 -2.52
C THR A 89 -4.63 7.49 -3.04
N THR A 90 -5.15 8.64 -3.49
CA THR A 90 -6.56 8.75 -3.92
C THR A 90 -6.80 8.04 -5.25
N GLU A 91 -5.87 8.16 -6.19
CA GLU A 91 -6.04 7.57 -7.53
C GLU A 91 -5.94 6.05 -7.51
N ILE A 92 -4.98 5.51 -6.75
CA ILE A 92 -4.84 4.06 -6.57
C ILE A 92 -6.07 3.47 -5.88
N TYR A 93 -6.66 4.19 -4.90
CA TYR A 93 -7.91 3.77 -4.25
C TYR A 93 -9.04 3.57 -5.27
N ASP A 94 -9.27 4.57 -6.13
CA ASP A 94 -10.33 4.51 -7.14
C ASP A 94 -10.10 3.37 -8.15
N ILE A 95 -8.86 3.19 -8.61
CA ILE A 95 -8.50 2.15 -9.58
C ILE A 95 -8.66 0.75 -8.97
N VAL A 96 -8.18 0.53 -7.74
CA VAL A 96 -8.29 -0.75 -7.04
C VAL A 96 -9.76 -1.14 -6.91
N HIS A 97 -10.61 -0.20 -6.49
CA HIS A 97 -12.06 -0.42 -6.38
C HIS A 97 -12.70 -0.74 -7.74
N ALA A 98 -12.37 0.03 -8.78
CA ALA A 98 -12.92 -0.20 -10.13
C ALA A 98 -12.54 -1.57 -10.70
N LEU A 99 -11.29 -2.01 -10.49
CA LEU A 99 -10.84 -3.33 -10.94
C LEU A 99 -11.48 -4.46 -10.12
N TRP A 100 -11.63 -4.27 -8.81
CA TRP A 100 -12.35 -5.19 -7.94
C TRP A 100 -13.80 -5.40 -8.39
N GLU A 101 -14.52 -4.32 -8.71
CA GLU A 101 -15.87 -4.37 -9.24
C GLU A 101 -15.93 -5.03 -10.62
N LEU A 102 -14.96 -4.74 -11.49
CA LEU A 102 -14.90 -5.29 -12.85
C LEU A 102 -14.67 -6.81 -12.86
N PHE A 103 -13.81 -7.31 -11.97
CA PHE A 103 -13.45 -8.73 -11.91
C PHE A 103 -14.40 -9.57 -11.06
N ASP A 104 -15.40 -8.95 -10.41
CA ASP A 104 -16.43 -9.58 -9.57
C ASP A 104 -15.85 -10.72 -8.72
N LEU A 105 -14.86 -10.38 -7.88
CA LEU A 105 -14.15 -11.36 -7.05
C LEU A 105 -15.07 -12.11 -6.08
N GLY A 106 -16.34 -11.71 -5.93
CA GLY A 106 -17.35 -12.40 -5.14
C GLY A 106 -17.04 -12.44 -3.63
N LEU A 107 -16.06 -11.64 -3.19
CA LEU A 107 -15.62 -11.60 -1.80
C LEU A 107 -16.47 -10.60 -1.00
N PRO A 108 -16.90 -10.96 0.22
CA PRO A 108 -17.68 -10.06 1.06
C PRO A 108 -16.83 -8.87 1.52
N THR A 109 -17.09 -7.70 0.93
CA THR A 109 -16.43 -6.42 1.28
C THR A 109 -16.65 -5.98 2.72
N ASP A 110 -17.65 -6.56 3.40
CA ASP A 110 -17.97 -6.27 4.80
C ASP A 110 -16.88 -6.76 5.78
N ASN A 111 -16.12 -7.80 5.40
CA ASN A 111 -15.12 -8.42 6.27
C ASN A 111 -13.67 -8.15 5.83
N ILE A 112 -13.44 -7.90 4.53
CA ILE A 112 -12.12 -7.63 3.96
C ILE A 112 -12.23 -6.36 3.11
N PRO A 113 -11.78 -5.20 3.62
CA PRO A 113 -11.80 -3.98 2.81
C PRO A 113 -10.81 -4.12 1.67
N VAL A 114 -11.25 -3.78 0.46
CA VAL A 114 -10.47 -3.83 -0.78
C VAL A 114 -9.20 -2.98 -0.71
N HIS A 115 -9.35 -1.78 -0.14
CA HIS A 115 -8.25 -0.87 0.12
C HIS A 115 -8.31 -0.38 1.56
N ASN A 116 -7.19 -0.45 2.27
CA ASN A 116 -7.07 0.01 3.64
C ASN A 116 -6.10 1.20 3.74
N LEU A 117 -6.63 2.36 4.13
CA LEU A 117 -5.84 3.57 4.35
C LEU A 117 -5.33 3.58 5.79
N LEU A 118 -4.02 3.41 5.97
CA LEU A 118 -3.39 3.44 7.29
C LEU A 118 -2.77 4.80 7.59
N ARG A 119 -2.71 5.13 8.88
CA ARG A 119 -1.80 6.17 9.36
C ARG A 119 -0.38 5.62 9.36
N SER A 120 0.59 6.47 9.06
CA SER A 120 2.01 6.08 8.99
C SER A 120 2.50 5.22 10.16
N VAL A 121 2.18 5.62 11.39
CA VAL A 121 2.51 4.86 12.61
C VAL A 121 1.93 3.44 12.71
N HIS A 122 1.06 3.03 11.80
CA HIS A 122 0.50 1.69 11.71
C HIS A 122 0.88 0.96 10.41
N ASN A 123 1.55 1.62 9.45
CA ASN A 123 2.05 0.99 8.22
C ASN A 123 3.45 0.35 8.43
N VAL A 124 3.58 -0.38 9.54
CA VAL A 124 4.86 -0.99 9.98
C VAL A 124 5.39 -2.04 9.01
N ALA A 125 4.57 -2.47 8.06
CA ALA A 125 4.95 -3.47 7.08
C ALA A 125 6.13 -2.98 6.19
N ILE A 126 6.25 -1.67 6.01
CA ILE A 126 7.18 -1.05 5.05
C ILE A 126 8.31 -0.23 5.71
N GLU A 127 8.07 0.34 6.90
CA GLU A 127 9.03 1.19 7.63
C GLU A 127 10.41 0.56 7.92
#